data_AF-A0A1V5TVR4-F1
#
_entry.id   AF-A0A1V5TVR4-F1
#
_cell.length_a   1.000
_cell.length_b   1.000
_cell.length_c   1.000
_cell.angle_alpha   90.00
_cell.angle_beta   90.00
_cell.angle_gamma   90.00
#
_symmetry.space_group_name_H-M   'P 1'
#
loop_
_entity.id
_entity.type
_entity.pdbx_description
1 polymer ?
#
loop_
_entity_poly.entity_id
_entity_poly.type
_entity_poly.pdbx_seq_one_letter_code
_entity_poly.pdbx_strand_id
1 'polypeptide(L)'
;MIAVPENPAKTGHTFAGWDPVPGTIGAGDEAFNAVFAVNKYTIEFEANGGEGGTGPALLTFGETLTAPEVTRNGYTFTGWEPEAPATVPAADTVYTAQWQINSYRYTFDANGGEGSASGSLDYGEPLAAPAVEREGYTFAGWEPEVPAFMPAQDQYFTAQWSIITHTVTFDLNGGEGSVPPPQNGAPGTAVELPGQGDLSRLHHTFAGWAETPDAITAISTCTVGQADSVLYAVWVDIEVRLTARAGATTVVNEQKAFIYGLTPGISRQVLADEYILVLGDGRLEFSRDIIGTGTEVTLISNITNEAVAVYTVVIYGDLNGDGNIDSGDAGKIIDYENFRFSWNMNSDAAYLQAGDLNGDGNIDSGDAGITVDSENFFISIDQITGLANPI
;
A
#
# COMPACT_ATOMS: atom_id res chain seq x y z
N MET A 1 97.97 9.21 70.52
CA MET A 1 96.60 9.33 69.97
C MET A 1 96.71 9.05 68.48
N ILE A 2 96.01 8.04 67.96
CA ILE A 2 96.04 7.72 66.53
C ILE A 2 95.10 8.67 65.79
N ALA A 3 95.47 9.06 64.57
CA ALA A 3 94.59 9.80 63.68
C ALA A 3 93.39 8.91 63.34
N VAL A 4 92.19 9.34 63.72
CA VAL A 4 90.94 8.64 63.36
C VAL A 4 90.84 8.64 61.83
N PRO A 5 90.67 7.48 61.18
CA PRO A 5 90.49 7.42 59.74
C PRO A 5 89.25 8.22 59.32
N GLU A 6 89.27 8.74 58.10
CA GLU A 6 88.08 9.36 57.52
C GLU A 6 86.91 8.37 57.53
N ASN A 7 85.70 8.89 57.81
CA ASN A 7 84.51 8.04 57.90
C ASN A 7 84.26 7.36 56.55
N PRO A 8 84.22 6.02 56.51
CA PRO A 8 83.99 5.31 55.27
C PRO A 8 82.54 5.54 54.80
N ALA A 9 82.39 5.74 53.48
CA ALA A 9 81.08 5.81 52.84
C ALA A 9 80.64 4.41 52.37
N LYS A 10 79.37 4.07 52.61
CA LYS A 10 78.73 2.86 52.10
C LYS A 10 77.34 3.22 51.59
N THR A 11 77.08 3.02 50.29
CA THR A 11 75.80 3.36 49.67
C THR A 11 74.62 2.73 50.43
N GLY A 12 73.59 3.52 50.68
CA GLY A 12 72.39 3.08 51.40
C GLY A 12 72.59 2.83 52.90
N HIS A 13 73.73 3.24 53.47
CA HIS A 13 74.02 3.10 54.90
C HIS A 13 74.62 4.38 55.49
N THR A 14 74.29 4.66 56.76
CA THR A 14 74.92 5.71 57.56
C THR A 14 76.01 5.09 58.44
N PHE A 15 77.21 5.68 58.43
CA PHE A 15 78.30 5.27 59.32
C PHE A 15 77.93 5.57 60.78
N ALA A 16 77.89 4.52 61.61
CA ALA A 16 77.47 4.59 63.00
C ALA A 16 78.65 4.70 63.99
N GLY A 17 79.88 4.45 63.52
CA GLY A 17 81.09 4.50 64.33
C GLY A 17 82.05 3.34 64.04
N TRP A 18 83.21 3.39 64.68
CA TRP A 18 84.19 2.30 64.68
C TRP A 18 83.99 1.40 65.91
N ASP A 19 84.18 0.10 65.74
CA ASP A 19 84.18 -0.89 66.83
C ASP A 19 85.50 -1.70 66.84
N PRO A 20 86.34 -1.58 67.89
CA PRO A 20 86.16 -0.69 69.05
C PRO A 20 86.31 0.81 68.69
N VAL A 21 85.92 1.72 69.58
CA VAL A 21 86.10 3.17 69.32
C VAL A 21 87.61 3.50 69.33
N PRO A 22 88.17 4.23 68.34
CA PRO A 22 89.61 4.41 68.23
C PRO A 22 90.14 5.26 69.39
N GLY A 23 91.22 4.79 70.03
CA GLY A 23 91.77 5.36 71.25
C GLY A 23 93.30 5.37 71.31
N THR A 24 93.87 5.12 72.49
CA THR A 24 95.32 4.97 72.65
C THR A 24 95.68 3.49 72.54
N ILE A 25 96.36 3.09 71.48
CA ILE A 25 96.77 1.69 71.26
C ILE A 25 98.10 1.38 71.98
N GLY A 26 98.28 0.12 72.39
CA GLY A 26 99.52 -0.42 72.96
C GLY A 26 100.51 -0.91 71.91
N ALA A 27 101.54 -1.68 72.31
CA ALA A 27 102.49 -2.30 71.40
C ALA A 27 101.90 -3.57 70.77
N GLY A 28 101.05 -3.42 69.75
CA GLY A 28 100.44 -4.53 69.00
C GLY A 28 99.52 -4.02 67.88
N ASP A 29 99.19 -4.90 66.94
CA ASP A 29 98.24 -4.61 65.86
C ASP A 29 96.80 -4.64 66.41
N GLU A 30 96.00 -3.62 66.11
CA GLU A 30 94.59 -3.51 66.52
C GLU A 30 93.70 -3.26 65.29
N ALA A 31 92.58 -3.98 65.21
CA ALA A 31 91.65 -3.90 64.10
C ALA A 31 90.38 -3.13 64.51
N PHE A 32 89.97 -2.19 63.67
CA PHE A 32 88.76 -1.40 63.86
C PHE A 32 87.78 -1.70 62.73
N ASN A 33 86.57 -2.14 63.08
CA ASN A 33 85.52 -2.42 62.10
C ASN A 33 84.58 -1.22 61.99
N ALA A 34 84.26 -0.83 60.76
CA ALA A 34 83.26 0.21 60.52
C ALA A 34 81.85 -0.38 60.71
N VAL A 35 81.07 0.23 61.61
CA VAL A 35 79.67 -0.13 61.88
C VAL A 35 78.76 0.78 61.05
N PHE A 36 77.73 0.18 60.44
CA PHE A 36 76.81 0.87 59.53
C PHE A 36 75.36 0.59 59.90
N ALA A 37 74.52 1.63 59.92
CA ALA A 37 73.07 1.52 59.99
C ALA A 37 72.49 1.56 58.57
N VAL A 38 71.53 0.67 58.26
CA VAL A 38 70.85 0.66 56.96
C VAL A 38 69.89 1.84 56.89
N ASN A 39 69.94 2.60 55.79
CA ASN A 39 69.07 3.75 55.60
C ASN A 39 67.66 3.31 55.21
N LYS A 40 66.71 4.22 55.40
CA LYS A 40 65.37 4.09 54.84
C LYS A 40 65.11 5.23 53.86
N TYR A 41 64.35 4.92 52.83
CA TYR A 41 64.01 5.85 51.75
C TYR A 41 62.50 5.86 51.53
N THR A 42 61.97 7.03 51.17
CA THR A 42 60.55 7.24 50.89
C THR A 42 60.27 6.84 49.45
N ILE A 43 59.39 5.85 49.27
CA ILE A 43 59.00 5.32 47.96
C ILE A 43 57.50 5.51 47.76
N GLU A 44 57.11 6.00 46.58
CA GLU A 44 55.72 6.24 46.20
C GLU A 44 55.46 5.71 44.78
N PHE A 45 54.24 5.20 44.55
CA PHE A 45 53.79 4.72 43.24
C PHE A 45 52.52 5.47 42.84
N GLU A 46 52.65 6.42 41.94
CA GLU A 46 51.54 7.23 41.44
C GLU A 46 50.90 6.60 40.20
N ALA A 47 49.62 6.24 40.30
CA ALA A 47 48.89 5.63 39.18
C ALA A 47 48.63 6.60 37.99
N ASN A 48 48.99 7.88 38.11
CA ASN A 48 48.96 8.86 37.02
C ASN A 48 47.62 8.92 36.25
N GLY A 49 46.55 9.22 36.98
CA GLY A 49 45.18 9.22 36.44
C GLY A 49 44.53 7.84 36.33
N GLY A 50 45.22 6.77 36.73
CA GLY A 50 44.64 5.45 37.00
C GLY A 50 44.32 5.24 38.49
N GLU A 51 43.99 4.00 38.83
CA GLU A 51 43.71 3.50 40.19
C GLU A 51 44.77 2.47 40.62
N GLY A 52 44.88 2.20 41.93
CA GLY A 52 45.74 1.13 42.48
C GLY A 52 47.14 1.57 42.96
N GLY A 53 47.51 2.84 42.81
CA GLY A 53 48.78 3.38 43.31
C GLY A 53 48.92 3.31 44.85
N THR A 54 50.12 3.59 45.35
CA THR A 54 50.42 3.65 46.79
C THR A 54 50.91 5.04 47.16
N GLY A 55 50.47 5.56 48.31
CA GLY A 55 51.06 6.77 48.90
C GLY A 55 52.51 6.55 49.37
N PRO A 56 53.19 7.61 49.83
CA PRO A 56 54.59 7.54 50.22
C PRO A 56 54.79 6.60 51.42
N ALA A 57 55.71 5.64 51.29
CA ALA A 57 56.06 4.67 52.30
C ALA A 57 57.56 4.67 52.57
N LEU A 58 57.94 4.62 53.86
CA LEU A 58 59.34 4.59 54.26
C LEU A 58 59.85 3.12 54.30
N LEU A 59 60.67 2.74 53.32
CA LEU A 59 61.17 1.37 53.13
C LEU A 59 62.66 1.25 53.40
N THR A 60 63.13 0.07 53.84
CA THR A 60 64.55 -0.13 54.15
C THR A 60 65.36 -0.40 52.89
N PHE A 61 66.52 0.23 52.76
CA PHE A 61 67.41 0.04 51.62
C PHE A 61 67.76 -1.44 51.39
N GLY A 62 67.64 -1.89 50.14
CA GLY A 62 67.99 -3.25 49.71
C GLY A 62 66.92 -4.31 49.97
N GLU A 63 65.80 -3.99 50.63
CA GLU A 63 64.65 -4.89 50.71
C GLU A 63 63.96 -5.02 49.34
N THR A 64 63.24 -6.13 49.13
CA THR A 64 62.47 -6.36 47.90
C THR A 64 61.41 -5.27 47.71
N LEU A 65 61.40 -4.67 46.53
CA LEU A 65 60.39 -3.70 46.12
C LEU A 65 59.37 -4.40 45.22
N THR A 66 58.08 -4.31 45.56
CA THR A 66 56.99 -4.85 44.75
C THR A 66 56.12 -3.70 44.28
N ALA A 67 56.06 -3.49 42.97
CA ALA A 67 55.20 -2.48 42.39
C ALA A 67 53.72 -2.90 42.49
N PRO A 68 52.79 -1.96 42.77
CA PRO A 68 51.38 -2.27 42.86
C PRO A 68 50.77 -2.56 41.49
N GLU A 69 49.65 -3.29 41.47
CA GLU A 69 48.80 -3.39 40.29
C GLU A 69 48.03 -2.09 40.09
N VAL A 70 48.00 -1.58 38.87
CA VAL A 70 47.29 -0.36 38.51
C VAL A 70 46.38 -0.60 37.32
N THR A 71 45.26 0.13 37.29
CA THR A 71 44.29 0.07 36.20
C THR A 71 43.86 1.46 35.76
N ARG A 72 43.61 1.64 34.47
CA ARG A 72 43.03 2.88 33.91
C ARG A 72 42.11 2.53 32.75
N ASN A 73 40.82 2.80 32.89
CA ASN A 73 39.81 2.42 31.89
C ASN A 73 40.13 3.02 30.51
N GLY A 74 40.16 2.19 29.46
CA GLY A 74 40.51 2.60 28.10
C GLY A 74 42.02 2.73 27.82
N TYR A 75 42.89 2.35 28.77
CA TYR A 75 44.34 2.39 28.61
C TYR A 75 44.99 1.06 29.01
N THR A 76 46.13 0.77 28.39
CA THR A 76 47.02 -0.34 28.75
C THR A 76 48.20 0.19 29.55
N PHE A 77 48.48 -0.44 30.70
CA PHE A 77 49.66 -0.13 31.51
C PHE A 77 50.94 -0.56 30.79
N THR A 78 51.88 0.36 30.58
CA THR A 78 53.14 0.07 29.86
C THR A 78 54.36 -0.02 30.76
N GLY A 79 54.27 0.44 32.01
CA GLY A 79 55.37 0.39 32.98
C GLY A 79 55.39 1.58 33.93
N TRP A 80 56.39 1.62 34.80
CA TRP A 80 56.66 2.73 35.71
C TRP A 80 57.81 3.59 35.15
N GLU A 81 57.73 4.91 35.36
CA GLU A 81 58.83 5.84 35.08
C GLU A 81 59.22 6.57 36.37
N PRO A 82 60.49 6.47 36.84
CA PRO A 82 61.55 5.62 36.28
C PRO A 82 61.22 4.12 36.37
N GLU A 83 61.94 3.25 35.65
CA GLU A 83 61.72 1.80 35.75
C GLU A 83 61.91 1.33 37.21
N ALA A 84 60.91 0.63 37.74
CA ALA A 84 60.93 0.18 39.12
C ALA A 84 61.98 -0.93 39.31
N PRO A 85 63.00 -0.74 40.19
CA PRO A 85 63.99 -1.76 40.47
C PRO A 85 63.42 -2.89 41.33
N ALA A 86 64.12 -4.03 41.39
CA ALA A 86 63.71 -5.17 42.24
C ALA A 86 63.88 -4.92 43.75
N THR A 87 64.66 -3.90 44.14
CA THR A 87 64.95 -3.56 45.54
C THR A 87 64.89 -2.06 45.78
N VAL A 88 64.65 -1.66 47.03
CA VAL A 88 64.56 -0.24 47.43
C VAL A 88 65.88 0.50 47.11
N PRO A 89 65.83 1.57 46.29
CA PRO A 89 67.02 2.31 45.87
C PRO A 89 67.61 3.15 47.01
N ALA A 90 68.83 3.67 46.79
CA ALA A 90 69.52 4.53 47.76
C ALA A 90 69.07 6.01 47.70
N ALA A 91 67.82 6.27 47.35
CA ALA A 91 67.25 7.61 47.23
C ALA A 91 65.71 7.55 47.33
N ASP A 92 65.11 8.64 47.82
CA ASP A 92 63.66 8.82 47.75
C ASP A 92 63.24 8.87 46.27
N THR A 93 62.22 8.09 45.90
CA THR A 93 61.83 7.91 44.50
C THR A 93 60.30 7.84 44.37
N VAL A 94 59.76 8.59 43.41
CA VAL A 94 58.37 8.49 42.98
C VAL A 94 58.34 7.79 41.62
N TYR A 95 57.56 6.73 41.52
CA TYR A 95 57.33 5.97 40.31
C TYR A 95 55.97 6.34 39.71
N THR A 96 55.95 6.82 38.48
CA THR A 96 54.72 7.28 37.82
C THR A 96 54.30 6.30 36.72
N ALA A 97 53.07 5.81 36.79
CA ALA A 97 52.53 4.86 35.82
C ALA A 97 52.45 5.47 34.41
N GLN A 98 52.88 4.68 33.42
CA GLN A 98 52.79 5.01 32.00
C GLN A 98 51.64 4.24 31.35
N TRP A 99 50.91 4.92 30.47
CA TRP A 99 49.66 4.45 29.90
C TRP A 99 49.66 4.64 28.38
N GLN A 100 49.31 3.58 27.64
CA GLN A 100 49.02 3.65 26.22
C GLN A 100 47.50 3.63 26.01
N ILE A 101 46.97 4.57 25.23
CA ILE A 101 45.54 4.60 24.91
C ILE A 101 45.14 3.41 24.04
N ASN A 102 44.00 2.80 24.34
CA ASN A 102 43.47 1.68 23.57
C ASN A 102 42.61 2.19 22.41
N SER A 103 42.60 1.43 21.31
CA SER A 103 41.73 1.67 20.16
C SER A 103 40.70 0.56 20.05
N TYR A 104 39.46 0.93 19.79
CA TYR A 104 38.31 0.02 19.73
C TYR A 104 37.62 0.11 18.38
N ARG A 105 37.02 -0.99 17.93
CA ARG A 105 36.32 -1.05 16.65
C ARG A 105 34.88 -0.57 16.77
N TYR A 106 34.38 0.07 15.74
CA TYR A 106 32.95 0.35 15.57
C TYR A 106 32.44 -0.19 14.23
N THR A 107 31.17 -0.57 14.20
CA THR A 107 30.46 -0.98 12.98
C THR A 107 29.05 -0.41 12.99
N PHE A 108 28.68 0.25 11.90
CA PHE A 108 27.35 0.74 11.58
C PHE A 108 26.79 -0.11 10.44
N ASP A 109 25.79 -0.93 10.74
CA ASP A 109 25.06 -1.73 9.76
C ASP A 109 23.76 -1.01 9.36
N ALA A 110 23.67 -0.58 8.09
CA ALA A 110 22.48 0.04 7.52
C ALA A 110 21.27 -0.90 7.43
N ASN A 111 21.41 -2.20 7.77
CA ASN A 111 20.31 -3.14 7.97
C ASN A 111 19.38 -3.24 6.75
N GLY A 112 19.96 -3.56 5.60
CA GLY A 112 19.27 -3.60 4.31
C GLY A 112 19.06 -2.25 3.64
N GLY A 113 19.55 -1.16 4.24
CA GLY A 113 19.79 0.12 3.57
C GLY A 113 21.22 0.25 3.04
N GLU A 114 21.54 1.42 2.51
CA GLU A 114 22.86 1.84 2.04
C GLU A 114 23.55 2.75 3.07
N GLY A 115 24.88 2.81 3.04
CA GLY A 115 25.68 3.70 3.91
C GLY A 115 26.32 3.04 5.15
N SER A 116 26.40 1.70 5.19
CA SER A 116 27.13 0.98 6.24
C SER A 116 28.59 1.44 6.33
N ALA A 117 29.13 1.53 7.55
CA ALA A 117 30.49 1.99 7.80
C ALA A 117 31.14 1.19 8.94
N SER A 118 32.47 1.04 8.92
CA SER A 118 33.20 0.45 10.05
C SER A 118 34.61 1.01 10.14
N GLY A 119 35.19 0.96 11.34
CA GLY A 119 36.53 1.48 11.58
C GLY A 119 36.99 1.23 13.01
N SER A 120 37.99 1.99 13.43
CA SER A 120 38.47 2.01 14.82
C SER A 120 38.74 3.44 15.26
N LEU A 121 38.52 3.71 16.53
CA LEU A 121 38.80 4.98 17.20
C LEU A 121 39.46 4.73 18.54
N ASP A 122 40.33 5.65 18.94
CA ASP A 122 40.91 5.64 20.27
C ASP A 122 39.83 5.93 21.32
N TYR A 123 40.02 5.39 22.53
CA TYR A 123 39.09 5.61 23.64
C TYR A 123 38.84 7.11 23.88
N GLY A 124 37.56 7.50 23.91
CA GLY A 124 37.17 8.90 24.14
C GLY A 124 37.24 9.81 22.92
N GLU A 125 37.65 9.32 21.75
CA GLU A 125 37.52 10.08 20.50
C GLU A 125 36.04 10.24 20.10
N PRO A 126 35.64 11.37 19.46
CA PRO A 126 34.28 11.59 19.02
C PRO A 126 33.81 10.52 18.03
N LEU A 127 32.65 9.92 18.29
CA LEU A 127 32.02 8.94 17.42
C LEU A 127 30.82 9.57 16.71
N ALA A 128 30.87 9.64 15.38
CA ALA A 128 29.79 10.19 14.56
C ALA A 128 29.11 9.08 13.76
N ALA A 129 27.78 9.06 13.79
CA ALA A 129 26.99 8.14 12.99
C ALA A 129 27.01 8.52 11.50
N PRO A 130 27.11 7.56 10.56
CA PRO A 130 27.02 7.84 9.14
C PRO A 130 25.58 8.17 8.72
N ALA A 131 25.44 8.86 7.60
CA ALA A 131 24.15 8.98 6.92
C ALA A 131 23.81 7.65 6.23
N VAL A 132 22.55 7.23 6.33
CA VAL A 132 22.05 5.99 5.73
C VAL A 132 20.72 6.24 5.02
N GLU A 133 20.46 5.47 3.98
CA GLU A 133 19.24 5.58 3.18
C GLU A 133 18.68 4.18 2.87
N ARG A 134 17.35 4.07 2.79
CA ARG A 134 16.67 2.84 2.39
C ARG A 134 15.37 3.18 1.65
N GLU A 135 15.27 2.77 0.38
CA GLU A 135 14.11 3.08 -0.46
C GLU A 135 12.81 2.54 0.16
N GLY A 136 11.80 3.41 0.28
CA GLY A 136 10.50 3.08 0.90
C GLY A 136 10.49 3.12 2.43
N TYR A 137 11.55 3.62 3.08
CA TYR A 137 11.65 3.73 4.54
C TYR A 137 12.17 5.10 4.99
N THR A 138 11.76 5.52 6.18
CA THR A 138 12.32 6.64 6.93
C THR A 138 13.29 6.12 8.00
N PHE A 139 14.47 6.73 8.10
CA PHE A 139 15.46 6.39 9.12
C PHE A 139 14.94 6.80 10.51
N ALA A 140 14.84 5.82 11.43
CA ALA A 140 14.29 6.02 12.77
C ALA A 140 15.38 6.18 13.85
N GLY A 141 16.65 5.90 13.53
CA GLY A 141 17.77 5.94 14.47
C GLY A 141 18.62 4.68 14.43
N TRP A 142 19.62 4.63 15.31
CA TRP A 142 20.51 3.48 15.48
C TRP A 142 20.14 2.74 16.77
N GLU A 143 20.27 1.41 16.76
CA GLU A 143 20.16 0.57 17.96
C GLU A 143 21.45 -0.25 18.14
N PRO A 144 22.15 -0.16 19.30
CA PRO A 144 21.88 0.77 20.40
C PRO A 144 22.07 2.25 20.01
N GLU A 145 21.65 3.18 20.86
CA GLU A 145 21.90 4.61 20.66
C GLU A 145 23.41 4.88 20.58
N VAL A 146 23.82 5.72 19.62
CA VAL A 146 25.23 6.02 19.37
C VAL A 146 25.75 6.96 20.46
N PRO A 147 26.76 6.57 21.25
CA PRO A 147 27.36 7.47 22.23
C PRO A 147 28.16 8.57 21.52
N ALA A 148 28.30 9.73 22.17
CA ALA A 148 29.06 10.85 21.63
C ALA A 148 30.57 10.56 21.47
N PHE A 149 31.10 9.62 22.25
CA PHE A 149 32.52 9.26 22.29
C PHE A 149 32.70 7.75 22.33
N MET A 150 33.82 7.26 21.78
CA MET A 150 34.12 5.83 21.73
C MET A 150 34.34 5.25 23.14
N PRO A 151 33.52 4.26 23.57
CA PRO A 151 33.69 3.62 24.87
C PRO A 151 34.87 2.63 24.88
N ALA A 152 35.20 2.10 26.06
CA ALA A 152 36.31 1.17 26.26
C ALA A 152 36.00 -0.27 25.80
N GLN A 153 35.26 -0.43 24.70
CA GLN A 153 34.89 -1.71 24.10
C GLN A 153 34.47 -1.53 22.65
N ASP A 154 34.50 -2.61 21.87
CA ASP A 154 34.01 -2.60 20.50
C ASP A 154 32.50 -2.31 20.44
N GLN A 155 32.06 -1.65 19.38
CA GLN A 155 30.68 -1.19 19.20
C GLN A 155 30.09 -1.72 17.89
N TYR A 156 28.79 -2.01 17.92
CA TYR A 156 28.03 -2.46 16.78
C TYR A 156 26.64 -1.83 16.85
N PHE A 157 26.24 -1.13 15.79
CA PHE A 157 24.99 -0.39 15.69
C PHE A 157 24.23 -0.83 14.45
N THR A 158 22.92 -0.99 14.58
CA THR A 158 22.04 -1.40 13.49
C THR A 158 20.99 -0.33 13.24
N ALA A 159 20.86 0.12 11.98
CA ALA A 159 19.87 1.11 11.58
C ALA A 159 18.45 0.58 11.77
N GLN A 160 17.59 1.41 12.36
CA GLN A 160 16.17 1.18 12.52
C GLN A 160 15.40 1.96 11.46
N TRP A 161 14.39 1.32 10.88
CA TRP A 161 13.66 1.83 9.73
C TRP A 161 12.16 1.80 9.99
N SER A 162 11.46 2.89 9.66
CA SER A 162 10.00 2.94 9.62
C SER A 162 9.54 2.94 8.16
N ILE A 163 8.67 2.01 7.79
CA ILE A 163 8.18 1.90 6.41
C ILE A 163 7.35 3.14 6.04
N ILE A 164 7.54 3.67 4.83
CA ILE A 164 6.72 4.74 4.28
C ILE A 164 5.49 4.11 3.65
N THR A 165 4.30 4.59 4.02
CA THR A 165 3.02 4.12 3.48
C THR A 165 2.32 5.22 2.69
N HIS A 166 1.65 4.82 1.60
CA HIS A 166 0.81 5.70 0.79
C HIS A 166 -0.61 5.17 0.72
N THR A 167 -1.53 6.07 0.37
CA THR A 167 -2.97 5.84 0.34
C THR A 167 -3.46 5.78 -1.10
N VAL A 168 -4.23 4.75 -1.43
CA VAL A 168 -5.02 4.67 -2.67
C VAL A 168 -6.48 4.89 -2.32
N THR A 169 -7.09 5.87 -2.98
CA THR A 169 -8.51 6.22 -2.84
C THR A 169 -9.29 5.92 -4.10
N PHE A 170 -10.61 5.93 -4.00
CA PHE A 170 -11.52 5.57 -5.08
C PHE A 170 -12.48 6.73 -5.38
N ASP A 171 -12.62 7.08 -6.64
CA ASP A 171 -13.56 8.07 -7.15
C ASP A 171 -14.59 7.38 -8.04
N LEU A 172 -15.88 7.56 -7.74
CA LEU A 172 -16.97 6.93 -8.50
C LEU A 172 -17.13 7.50 -9.92
N ASN A 173 -16.40 8.57 -10.26
CA ASN A 173 -16.29 9.13 -11.60
C ASN A 173 -17.67 9.39 -12.24
N GLY A 174 -18.50 10.14 -11.51
CA GLY A 174 -19.89 10.43 -11.89
C GLY A 174 -20.92 9.33 -11.57
N GLY A 175 -20.49 8.22 -10.96
CA GLY A 175 -21.38 7.22 -10.38
C GLY A 175 -21.91 7.60 -8.99
N GLU A 176 -22.90 6.85 -8.53
CA GLU A 176 -23.54 6.94 -7.22
C GLU A 176 -23.36 5.63 -6.43
N GLY A 177 -23.53 5.69 -5.11
CA GLY A 177 -23.39 4.54 -4.20
C GLY A 177 -22.38 4.77 -3.08
N SER A 178 -21.93 3.69 -2.43
CA SER A 178 -20.97 3.76 -1.33
C SER A 178 -19.53 3.75 -1.85
N VAL A 179 -18.81 4.86 -1.66
CA VAL A 179 -17.39 4.95 -2.04
C VAL A 179 -16.57 3.88 -1.28
N PRO A 180 -15.78 3.03 -1.98
CA PRO A 180 -14.94 2.06 -1.30
C PRO A 180 -13.95 2.70 -0.33
N PRO A 181 -13.63 2.04 0.79
CA PRO A 181 -12.69 2.58 1.77
C PRO A 181 -11.27 2.73 1.16
N PRO A 182 -10.50 3.75 1.58
CA PRO A 182 -9.10 3.89 1.17
C PRO A 182 -8.25 2.69 1.58
N GLN A 183 -7.26 2.35 0.76
CA GLN A 183 -6.30 1.28 1.04
C GLN A 183 -4.90 1.86 1.25
N ASN A 184 -4.28 1.48 2.36
CA ASN A 184 -2.96 1.97 2.77
C ASN A 184 -1.94 0.85 2.68
N GLY A 185 -0.75 1.13 2.15
CA GLY A 185 0.32 0.15 2.10
C GLY A 185 1.67 0.77 1.76
N ALA A 186 2.72 -0.04 1.84
CA ALA A 186 4.03 0.34 1.31
C ALA A 186 4.02 0.27 -0.23
N PRO A 187 4.91 1.02 -0.92
CA PRO A 187 5.07 0.89 -2.37
C PRO A 187 5.20 -0.57 -2.81
N GLY A 188 4.44 -0.97 -3.83
CA GLY A 188 4.39 -2.34 -4.34
C GLY A 188 3.40 -3.27 -3.62
N THR A 189 2.76 -2.83 -2.52
CA THR A 189 1.67 -3.58 -1.89
C THR A 189 0.49 -3.67 -2.87
N ALA A 190 -0.07 -4.87 -3.08
CA ALA A 190 -1.21 -5.06 -3.95
C ALA A 190 -2.46 -4.34 -3.41
N VAL A 191 -3.15 -3.62 -4.30
CA VAL A 191 -4.43 -2.96 -4.01
C VAL A 191 -5.55 -3.90 -4.49
N GLU A 192 -6.49 -4.20 -3.60
CA GLU A 192 -7.70 -4.94 -3.98
C GLU A 192 -8.61 -4.02 -4.78
N LEU A 193 -8.98 -4.41 -6.01
CA LEU A 193 -9.90 -3.63 -6.84
C LEU A 193 -11.35 -4.01 -6.48
N PRO A 194 -12.14 -3.12 -5.84
CA PRO A 194 -13.49 -3.47 -5.43
C PRO A 194 -14.39 -3.78 -6.63
N GLY A 195 -15.27 -4.76 -6.49
CA GLY A 195 -16.33 -5.02 -7.47
C GLY A 195 -17.43 -3.94 -7.45
N GLN A 196 -18.45 -4.11 -8.30
CA GLN A 196 -19.53 -3.13 -8.44
C GLN A 196 -20.28 -2.85 -7.13
N GLY A 197 -20.58 -3.86 -6.29
CA GLY A 197 -21.31 -3.63 -5.05
C GLY A 197 -22.66 -2.91 -5.27
N ASP A 198 -22.89 -1.81 -4.55
CA ASP A 198 -24.05 -0.92 -4.69
C ASP A 198 -23.82 0.23 -5.69
N LEU A 199 -22.67 0.26 -6.35
CA LEU A 199 -22.32 1.32 -7.29
C LEU A 199 -23.22 1.25 -8.52
N SER A 200 -23.71 2.43 -8.93
CA SER A 200 -24.54 2.57 -10.12
C SER A 200 -24.28 3.89 -10.82
N ARG A 201 -24.53 3.91 -12.13
CA ARG A 201 -24.55 5.13 -12.92
C ARG A 201 -25.61 4.96 -13.99
N LEU A 202 -26.55 5.90 -14.04
CA LEU A 202 -27.71 5.81 -14.94
C LEU A 202 -27.25 5.57 -16.39
N HIS A 203 -27.83 4.57 -17.07
CA HIS A 203 -27.51 4.15 -18.44
C HIS A 203 -26.10 3.57 -18.67
N HIS A 204 -25.35 3.24 -17.63
CA HIS A 204 -24.02 2.64 -17.76
C HIS A 204 -23.89 1.34 -16.95
N THR A 205 -22.92 0.51 -17.33
CA THR A 205 -22.46 -0.67 -16.58
C THR A 205 -21.08 -0.41 -15.98
N PHE A 206 -20.84 -0.92 -14.78
CA PHE A 206 -19.54 -0.80 -14.12
C PHE A 206 -18.54 -1.80 -14.73
N ALA A 207 -17.45 -1.31 -15.31
CA ALA A 207 -16.43 -2.14 -15.94
C ALA A 207 -15.19 -2.36 -15.05
N GLY A 208 -15.05 -1.61 -13.96
CA GLY A 208 -13.91 -1.70 -13.04
C GLY A 208 -13.33 -0.33 -12.70
N TRP A 209 -12.03 -0.28 -12.43
CA TRP A 209 -11.31 0.92 -12.03
C TRP A 209 -10.17 1.25 -13.00
N ALA A 210 -9.74 2.51 -13.02
CA ALA A 210 -8.60 2.97 -13.82
C ALA A 210 -7.80 4.06 -13.11
N GLU A 211 -6.58 4.32 -13.58
CA GLU A 211 -5.66 5.31 -12.98
C GLU A 211 -5.97 6.76 -13.40
N THR A 212 -6.81 6.94 -14.43
CA THR A 212 -7.20 8.26 -14.93
C THR A 212 -8.72 8.34 -15.11
N PRO A 213 -9.31 9.55 -14.96
CA PRO A 213 -10.76 9.72 -15.06
C PRO A 213 -11.32 9.49 -16.47
N ASP A 214 -10.50 9.69 -17.52
CA ASP A 214 -10.91 9.55 -18.92
C ASP A 214 -10.70 8.14 -19.50
N ALA A 215 -10.25 7.19 -18.68
CA ALA A 215 -9.98 5.84 -19.13
C ALA A 215 -11.29 5.10 -19.48
N ILE A 216 -11.29 4.46 -20.65
CA ILE A 216 -12.43 3.66 -21.14
C ILE A 216 -12.28 2.15 -20.90
N THR A 217 -11.15 1.73 -20.32
CA THR A 217 -10.85 0.33 -20.00
C THR A 217 -10.34 0.22 -18.58
N ALA A 218 -10.88 -0.74 -17.83
CA ALA A 218 -10.45 -1.01 -16.48
C ALA A 218 -9.10 -1.75 -16.42
N ILE A 219 -8.32 -1.47 -15.38
CA ILE A 219 -7.12 -2.22 -15.03
C ILE A 219 -7.50 -3.50 -14.30
N SER A 220 -6.68 -4.54 -14.42
CA SER A 220 -6.89 -5.82 -13.72
C SER A 220 -6.09 -5.95 -12.44
N THR A 221 -5.05 -5.13 -12.26
CA THR A 221 -4.17 -5.11 -11.08
C THR A 221 -3.73 -3.69 -10.79
N CYS A 222 -3.54 -3.39 -9.51
CA CYS A 222 -2.94 -2.14 -9.04
C CYS A 222 -2.06 -2.42 -7.83
N THR A 223 -1.02 -1.62 -7.64
CA THR A 223 -0.18 -1.60 -6.43
C THR A 223 -0.07 -0.19 -5.90
N VAL A 224 0.14 -0.04 -4.59
CA VAL A 224 0.44 1.25 -3.97
C VAL A 224 1.70 1.83 -4.60
N GLY A 225 1.64 3.10 -5.02
CA GLY A 225 2.76 3.83 -5.63
C GLY A 225 3.71 4.46 -4.62
N GLN A 226 4.54 5.39 -5.10
CA GLN A 226 5.47 6.20 -4.29
C GLN A 226 4.82 7.50 -3.75
N ALA A 227 3.52 7.65 -3.97
CA ALA A 227 2.71 8.79 -3.53
C ALA A 227 1.25 8.33 -3.43
N ASP A 228 0.43 9.14 -2.74
CA ASP A 228 -1.01 8.91 -2.70
C ASP A 228 -1.61 9.01 -4.11
N SER A 229 -2.61 8.16 -4.39
CA SER A 229 -3.26 8.10 -5.70
C SER A 229 -4.76 7.89 -5.61
N VAL A 230 -5.43 8.10 -6.74
CA VAL A 230 -6.87 7.93 -6.90
C VAL A 230 -7.11 6.98 -8.07
N LEU A 231 -7.97 5.98 -7.87
CA LEU A 231 -8.52 5.16 -8.93
C LEU A 231 -9.94 5.63 -9.25
N TYR A 232 -10.28 5.68 -10.53
CA TYR A 232 -11.54 6.19 -11.05
C TYR A 232 -12.38 5.04 -11.59
N ALA A 233 -13.67 5.01 -11.27
CA ALA A 233 -14.59 4.03 -11.83
C ALA A 233 -14.69 4.18 -13.36
N VAL A 234 -14.64 3.05 -14.06
CA VAL A 234 -14.84 2.97 -15.51
C VAL A 234 -16.27 2.50 -15.76
N TRP A 235 -17.00 3.31 -16.53
CA TRP A 235 -18.40 3.08 -16.86
C TRP A 235 -18.53 2.88 -18.37
N VAL A 236 -19.22 1.80 -18.76
CA VAL A 236 -19.49 1.47 -20.17
C VAL A 236 -20.97 1.71 -20.46
N ASP A 237 -21.27 2.48 -21.49
CA ASP A 237 -22.63 2.78 -21.90
C ASP A 237 -23.42 1.49 -22.17
N ILE A 238 -24.65 1.44 -21.64
CA ILE A 238 -25.60 0.40 -22.00
C ILE A 238 -26.08 0.71 -23.42
N GLU A 239 -25.98 -0.29 -24.30
CA GLU A 239 -26.47 -0.17 -25.67
C GLU A 239 -27.96 0.17 -25.69
N VAL A 240 -28.32 1.19 -26.48
CA VAL A 240 -29.70 1.64 -26.60
C VAL A 240 -30.52 0.57 -27.33
N ARG A 241 -31.47 -0.05 -26.63
CA ARG A 241 -32.31 -1.12 -27.19
C ARG A 241 -33.72 -1.08 -26.62
N LEU A 242 -34.68 -1.59 -27.39
CA LEU A 242 -36.05 -1.75 -26.95
C LEU A 242 -36.30 -3.19 -26.54
N THR A 243 -36.88 -3.40 -25.36
CA THR A 243 -37.29 -4.72 -24.88
C THR A 243 -38.71 -4.70 -24.35
N ALA A 244 -39.34 -5.87 -24.26
CA ALA A 244 -40.62 -6.01 -23.58
C ALA A 244 -40.42 -5.82 -22.06
N ARG A 245 -41.36 -5.15 -21.41
CA ARG A 245 -41.33 -4.98 -19.97
C ARG A 245 -41.63 -6.33 -19.29
N ALA A 246 -40.91 -6.62 -18.22
CA ALA A 246 -41.09 -7.88 -17.49
C ALA A 246 -42.54 -8.04 -17.01
N GLY A 247 -43.17 -9.16 -17.37
CA GLY A 247 -44.56 -9.48 -17.03
C GLY A 247 -45.61 -8.96 -18.03
N ALA A 248 -45.22 -8.17 -19.02
CA ALA A 248 -46.11 -7.77 -20.12
C ALA A 248 -46.33 -8.93 -21.11
N THR A 249 -47.45 -8.89 -21.83
CA THR A 249 -47.74 -9.79 -22.96
C THR A 249 -46.99 -9.41 -24.24
N THR A 250 -46.28 -8.27 -24.23
CA THR A 250 -45.61 -7.73 -25.41
C THR A 250 -44.49 -8.62 -25.91
N VAL A 251 -44.40 -8.71 -27.22
CA VAL A 251 -43.25 -9.25 -27.93
C VAL A 251 -42.63 -8.13 -28.77
N VAL A 252 -41.35 -7.85 -28.51
CA VAL A 252 -40.51 -6.99 -29.36
C VAL A 252 -39.71 -7.91 -30.28
N ASN A 253 -40.12 -8.02 -31.53
CA ASN A 253 -39.46 -8.87 -32.53
C ASN A 253 -38.47 -8.04 -33.34
N GLU A 254 -37.19 -8.12 -33.01
CA GLU A 254 -36.11 -7.39 -33.69
C GLU A 254 -35.91 -7.81 -35.15
N GLN A 255 -36.21 -9.05 -35.52
CA GLN A 255 -35.96 -9.58 -36.87
C GLN A 255 -36.97 -9.06 -37.87
N LYS A 256 -38.24 -8.97 -37.47
CA LYS A 256 -39.32 -8.37 -38.26
C LYS A 256 -39.49 -6.88 -38.00
N ALA A 257 -38.81 -6.36 -36.98
CA ALA A 257 -39.00 -5.03 -36.43
C ALA A 257 -40.47 -4.76 -36.03
N PHE A 258 -41.12 -5.71 -35.32
CA PHE A 258 -42.51 -5.57 -34.88
C PHE A 258 -42.66 -5.52 -33.37
N ILE A 259 -43.71 -4.84 -32.91
CA ILE A 259 -44.19 -4.87 -31.52
C ILE A 259 -45.63 -5.37 -31.54
N TYR A 260 -45.90 -6.51 -30.90
CA TYR A 260 -47.23 -7.11 -30.78
C TYR A 260 -47.45 -7.67 -29.38
N GLY A 261 -48.58 -8.33 -29.12
CA GLY A 261 -48.97 -8.73 -27.76
C GLY A 261 -49.55 -7.56 -26.96
N LEU A 262 -50.05 -6.54 -27.65
CA LEU A 262 -50.61 -5.33 -27.06
C LEU A 262 -52.13 -5.44 -26.95
N THR A 263 -52.69 -4.93 -25.87
CA THR A 263 -54.15 -4.83 -25.77
C THR A 263 -54.66 -3.77 -26.77
N PRO A 264 -55.75 -4.04 -27.52
CA PRO A 264 -56.36 -3.03 -28.38
C PRO A 264 -56.75 -1.77 -27.61
N GLY A 265 -56.59 -0.60 -28.24
CA GLY A 265 -57.00 0.69 -27.71
C GLY A 265 -56.04 1.33 -26.69
N ILE A 266 -54.83 0.79 -26.50
CA ILE A 266 -53.84 1.39 -25.59
C ILE A 266 -53.33 2.74 -26.10
N SER A 267 -52.97 3.62 -25.17
CA SER A 267 -52.33 4.90 -25.50
C SER A 267 -50.81 4.75 -25.65
N ARG A 268 -50.15 5.74 -26.27
CA ARG A 268 -48.67 5.85 -26.31
C ARG A 268 -48.04 5.77 -24.92
N GLN A 269 -48.67 6.41 -23.93
CA GLN A 269 -48.18 6.42 -22.56
C GLN A 269 -48.25 5.03 -21.95
N VAL A 270 -49.39 4.34 -22.10
CA VAL A 270 -49.55 2.97 -21.61
C VAL A 270 -48.57 2.02 -22.29
N LEU A 271 -48.35 2.16 -23.61
CA LEU A 271 -47.33 1.40 -24.34
C LEU A 271 -45.94 1.59 -23.71
N ALA A 272 -45.51 2.83 -23.51
CA ALA A 272 -44.18 3.16 -22.96
C ALA A 272 -44.02 2.77 -21.47
N ASP A 273 -45.06 2.92 -20.66
CA ASP A 273 -44.99 2.74 -19.22
C ASP A 273 -45.18 1.26 -18.80
N GLU A 274 -46.04 0.51 -19.52
CA GLU A 274 -46.48 -0.82 -19.09
C GLU A 274 -45.99 -1.97 -19.98
N TYR A 275 -45.72 -1.73 -21.26
CA TYR A 275 -45.48 -2.81 -22.24
C TYR A 275 -44.04 -2.90 -22.73
N ILE A 276 -43.35 -1.77 -22.94
CA ILE A 276 -41.96 -1.74 -23.41
C ILE A 276 -41.03 -1.05 -22.42
N LEU A 277 -39.73 -1.27 -22.59
CA LEU A 277 -38.67 -0.67 -21.82
C LEU A 277 -37.52 -0.29 -22.75
N VAL A 278 -37.10 0.97 -22.67
CA VAL A 278 -35.87 1.44 -23.32
C VAL A 278 -34.69 1.17 -22.38
N LEU A 279 -33.75 0.36 -22.84
CA LEU A 279 -32.45 0.18 -22.21
C LEU A 279 -31.46 1.22 -22.77
N GLY A 280 -30.48 1.61 -21.96
CA GLY A 280 -29.51 2.65 -22.33
C GLY A 280 -30.10 4.06 -22.35
N ASP A 281 -29.32 5.02 -22.83
CA ASP A 281 -29.75 6.43 -22.93
C ASP A 281 -30.50 6.69 -24.25
N GLY A 282 -31.75 6.22 -24.31
CA GLY A 282 -32.60 6.33 -25.48
C GLY A 282 -33.94 7.02 -25.21
N ARG A 283 -34.64 7.38 -26.28
CA ARG A 283 -36.03 7.86 -26.25
C ARG A 283 -36.84 7.27 -27.41
N LEU A 284 -38.16 7.38 -27.30
CA LEU A 284 -39.10 6.92 -28.33
C LEU A 284 -39.75 8.11 -29.05
N GLU A 285 -39.89 7.99 -30.37
CA GLU A 285 -40.71 8.86 -31.20
C GLU A 285 -41.75 8.01 -31.95
N PHE A 286 -42.99 8.51 -32.03
CA PHE A 286 -44.11 7.78 -32.61
C PHE A 286 -44.65 8.50 -33.84
N SER A 287 -44.88 7.76 -34.91
CA SER A 287 -45.43 8.32 -36.16
C SER A 287 -46.87 8.85 -36.04
N ARG A 288 -47.67 8.32 -35.10
CA ARG A 288 -49.11 8.66 -34.93
C ARG A 288 -49.55 8.62 -33.47
N ASP A 289 -50.50 9.48 -33.10
CA ASP A 289 -50.98 9.65 -31.70
C ASP A 289 -51.69 8.41 -31.16
N ILE A 290 -52.42 7.74 -32.04
CA ILE A 290 -53.13 6.50 -31.78
C ILE A 290 -52.16 5.33 -32.01
N ILE A 291 -52.17 4.36 -31.10
CA ILE A 291 -51.41 3.12 -31.24
C ILE A 291 -52.31 2.09 -31.89
N GLY A 292 -52.11 1.88 -33.19
CA GLY A 292 -52.72 0.83 -33.98
C GLY A 292 -51.72 0.15 -34.92
N THR A 293 -52.18 -0.88 -35.63
CA THR A 293 -51.35 -1.57 -36.62
C THR A 293 -50.77 -0.58 -37.63
N GLY A 294 -49.48 -0.69 -37.89
CA GLY A 294 -48.76 0.23 -38.78
C GLY A 294 -48.23 1.49 -38.10
N THR A 295 -48.42 1.66 -36.79
CA THR A 295 -47.76 2.75 -36.05
C THR A 295 -46.27 2.46 -35.94
N GLU A 296 -45.44 3.33 -36.52
CA GLU A 296 -43.99 3.28 -36.35
C GLU A 296 -43.56 3.87 -34.99
N VAL A 297 -42.72 3.12 -34.29
CA VAL A 297 -42.05 3.45 -33.02
C VAL A 297 -40.55 3.51 -33.28
N THR A 298 -40.01 4.71 -33.35
CA THR A 298 -38.59 4.96 -33.59
C THR A 298 -37.86 5.06 -32.26
N LEU A 299 -36.87 4.20 -32.05
CA LEU A 299 -35.92 4.26 -30.94
C LEU A 299 -34.74 5.14 -31.34
N ILE A 300 -34.45 6.18 -30.56
CA ILE A 300 -33.40 7.16 -30.83
C ILE A 300 -32.41 7.18 -29.68
N SER A 301 -31.12 7.15 -29.99
CA SER A 301 -30.06 7.37 -28.99
C SER A 301 -29.99 8.85 -28.63
N ASN A 302 -30.01 9.19 -27.34
CA ASN A 302 -29.86 10.58 -26.90
C ASN A 302 -28.41 11.08 -27.04
N ILE A 303 -27.44 10.15 -27.12
CA ILE A 303 -26.02 10.46 -27.30
C ILE A 303 -25.73 10.90 -28.74
N THR A 304 -26.18 10.11 -29.73
CA THR A 304 -25.92 10.40 -31.15
C THR A 304 -27.03 11.21 -31.81
N ASN A 305 -28.22 11.23 -31.21
CA ASN A 305 -29.44 11.77 -31.78
C ASN A 305 -29.85 11.11 -33.12
N GLU A 306 -29.44 9.85 -33.32
CA GLU A 306 -29.76 9.05 -34.49
C GLU A 306 -30.74 7.92 -34.15
N ALA A 307 -31.56 7.52 -35.14
CA ALA A 307 -32.44 6.38 -35.01
C ALA A 307 -31.62 5.09 -34.93
N VAL A 308 -31.81 4.35 -33.85
CA VAL A 308 -31.17 3.05 -33.59
C VAL A 308 -31.98 1.93 -34.24
N ALA A 309 -33.31 2.01 -34.13
CA ALA A 309 -34.24 1.05 -34.72
C ALA A 309 -35.60 1.72 -34.95
N VAL A 310 -36.36 1.19 -35.89
CA VAL A 310 -37.77 1.56 -36.12
C VAL A 310 -38.58 0.28 -36.06
N TYR A 311 -39.57 0.23 -35.18
CA TYR A 311 -40.48 -0.90 -35.06
C TYR A 311 -41.88 -0.52 -35.54
N THR A 312 -42.61 -1.46 -36.10
CA THR A 312 -44.02 -1.29 -36.47
C THR A 312 -44.91 -2.04 -35.50
N VAL A 313 -45.90 -1.34 -34.94
CA VAL A 313 -46.93 -1.95 -34.08
C VAL A 313 -47.82 -2.86 -34.91
N VAL A 314 -48.18 -4.00 -34.33
CA VAL A 314 -49.13 -4.99 -34.84
C VAL A 314 -50.13 -5.28 -33.73
N ILE A 315 -51.39 -4.93 -33.96
CA ILE A 315 -52.53 -5.33 -33.15
C ILE A 315 -53.35 -6.27 -34.03
N TYR A 316 -53.39 -7.55 -33.66
CA TYR A 316 -54.08 -8.56 -34.46
C TYR A 316 -55.58 -8.25 -34.49
N GLY A 317 -56.13 -8.11 -35.69
CA GLY A 317 -57.52 -7.70 -35.93
C GLY A 317 -57.72 -6.21 -36.21
N ASP A 318 -56.75 -5.34 -35.88
CA ASP A 318 -56.79 -3.91 -36.24
C ASP A 318 -56.09 -3.72 -37.60
N LEU A 319 -56.85 -3.65 -38.69
CA LEU A 319 -56.30 -3.53 -40.05
C LEU A 319 -56.46 -2.14 -40.65
N ASN A 320 -57.24 -1.28 -40.01
CA ASN A 320 -57.38 0.11 -40.39
C ASN A 320 -56.35 1.01 -39.67
N GLY A 321 -55.74 0.52 -38.58
CA GLY A 321 -54.67 1.16 -37.81
C GLY A 321 -55.16 2.17 -36.78
N ASP A 322 -56.43 2.10 -36.36
CA ASP A 322 -57.02 2.98 -35.35
C ASP A 322 -56.90 2.44 -33.91
N GLY A 323 -56.27 1.28 -33.76
CA GLY A 323 -55.98 0.66 -32.47
C GLY A 323 -57.11 -0.20 -31.90
N ASN A 324 -58.31 -0.17 -32.47
CA ASN A 324 -59.42 -1.02 -32.04
C ASN A 324 -59.65 -2.14 -33.05
N ILE A 325 -60.45 -3.13 -32.64
CA ILE A 325 -60.86 -4.24 -33.49
C ILE A 325 -62.37 -4.10 -33.66
N ASP A 326 -62.80 -3.63 -34.83
CA ASP A 326 -64.20 -3.38 -35.13
C ASP A 326 -64.59 -3.65 -36.60
N SER A 327 -65.85 -3.37 -36.92
CA SER A 327 -66.39 -3.54 -38.26
C SER A 327 -65.64 -2.79 -39.37
N GLY A 328 -64.90 -1.72 -39.04
CA GLY A 328 -64.00 -1.02 -39.94
C GLY A 328 -62.84 -1.90 -40.41
N ASP A 329 -62.30 -2.72 -39.52
CA ASP A 329 -61.23 -3.67 -39.82
C ASP A 329 -61.73 -4.86 -40.64
N ALA A 330 -62.91 -5.39 -40.30
CA ALA A 330 -63.57 -6.41 -41.10
C ALA A 330 -63.82 -5.90 -42.53
N GLY A 331 -64.22 -4.62 -42.67
CA GLY A 331 -64.34 -3.94 -43.96
C GLY A 331 -63.02 -3.91 -44.75
N LYS A 332 -61.88 -3.67 -44.08
CA LYS A 332 -60.55 -3.72 -44.72
C LYS A 332 -60.20 -5.10 -45.25
N ILE A 333 -60.52 -6.15 -44.51
CA ILE A 333 -60.32 -7.54 -44.95
C ILE A 333 -61.13 -7.83 -46.21
N ILE A 334 -62.42 -7.47 -46.21
CA ILE A 334 -63.31 -7.69 -47.35
C ILE A 334 -62.87 -6.89 -48.58
N ASP A 335 -62.42 -5.65 -48.39
CA ASP A 335 -61.88 -4.83 -49.48
C ASP A 335 -60.56 -5.41 -50.04
N TYR A 336 -59.70 -5.97 -49.19
CA TYR A 336 -58.48 -6.66 -49.59
C TYR A 336 -58.79 -7.94 -50.40
N GLU A 337 -59.68 -8.80 -49.91
CA GLU A 337 -60.14 -10.03 -50.59
C GLU A 337 -60.75 -9.71 -51.96
N ASN A 338 -61.50 -8.61 -52.06
CA ASN A 338 -62.15 -8.18 -53.31
C ASN A 338 -61.23 -7.33 -54.21
N PHE A 339 -59.92 -7.30 -53.94
CA PHE A 339 -58.91 -6.58 -54.72
C PHE A 339 -59.21 -5.08 -54.88
N ARG A 340 -59.90 -4.46 -53.91
CA ARG A 340 -60.15 -3.00 -53.89
C ARG A 340 -58.87 -2.23 -53.58
N PHE A 341 -57.97 -2.85 -52.84
CA PHE A 341 -56.59 -2.45 -52.68
C PHE A 341 -55.72 -3.68 -52.51
N SER A 342 -54.40 -3.50 -52.47
CA SER A 342 -53.44 -4.59 -52.21
C SER A 342 -52.38 -4.11 -51.23
N TRP A 343 -52.11 -4.90 -50.20
CA TRP A 343 -50.93 -4.74 -49.36
C TRP A 343 -49.68 -5.31 -50.04
N ASN A 344 -48.60 -4.53 -49.97
CA ASN A 344 -47.30 -4.95 -50.41
C ASN A 344 -46.67 -5.86 -49.34
N MET A 345 -46.23 -7.05 -49.75
CA MET A 345 -45.64 -8.06 -48.85
C MET A 345 -44.44 -7.56 -48.02
N ASN A 346 -43.74 -6.52 -48.48
CA ASN A 346 -42.59 -5.96 -47.78
C ASN A 346 -42.95 -4.74 -46.95
N SER A 347 -43.66 -3.75 -47.51
CA SER A 347 -43.96 -2.50 -46.79
C SER A 347 -45.17 -2.59 -45.85
N ASP A 348 -46.06 -3.54 -46.09
CA ASP A 348 -47.31 -3.70 -45.32
C ASP A 348 -47.34 -5.02 -44.54
N ALA A 349 -46.16 -5.60 -44.28
CA ALA A 349 -46.01 -6.88 -43.57
C ALA A 349 -46.67 -6.88 -42.17
N ALA A 350 -46.76 -5.72 -41.52
CA ALA A 350 -47.47 -5.56 -40.25
C ALA A 350 -48.98 -5.82 -40.39
N TYR A 351 -49.61 -5.27 -41.43
CA TYR A 351 -51.04 -5.49 -41.72
C TYR A 351 -51.31 -6.92 -42.18
N LEU A 352 -50.40 -7.49 -42.97
CA LEU A 352 -50.50 -8.89 -43.38
C LEU A 352 -50.40 -9.84 -42.17
N GLN A 353 -49.54 -9.54 -41.21
CA GLN A 353 -49.45 -10.32 -39.97
C GLN A 353 -50.67 -10.10 -39.07
N ALA A 354 -51.20 -8.87 -39.00
CA ALA A 354 -52.37 -8.56 -38.18
C ALA A 354 -53.67 -9.22 -38.68
N GLY A 355 -53.75 -9.59 -39.96
CA GLY A 355 -55.00 -9.96 -40.63
C GLY A 355 -55.28 -11.44 -40.80
N ASP A 356 -54.29 -12.33 -40.65
CA ASP A 356 -54.49 -13.78 -40.66
C ASP A 356 -54.82 -14.25 -39.24
N LEU A 357 -56.12 -14.28 -38.92
CA LEU A 357 -56.65 -14.51 -37.57
C LEU A 357 -57.05 -15.97 -37.33
N ASN A 358 -57.14 -16.75 -38.40
CA ASN A 358 -57.42 -18.18 -38.35
C ASN A 358 -56.17 -19.07 -38.55
N GLY A 359 -55.04 -18.47 -38.96
CA GLY A 359 -53.75 -19.13 -39.14
C GLY A 359 -53.63 -19.99 -40.39
N ASP A 360 -54.50 -19.80 -41.38
CA ASP A 360 -54.50 -20.56 -42.64
C ASP A 360 -53.56 -19.98 -43.71
N GLY A 361 -52.97 -18.80 -43.44
CA GLY A 361 -52.02 -18.12 -44.30
C GLY A 361 -52.66 -17.18 -45.33
N ASN A 362 -53.99 -17.05 -45.34
CA ASN A 362 -54.71 -16.09 -46.17
C ASN A 362 -55.42 -15.05 -45.30
N ILE A 363 -55.80 -13.94 -45.91
CA ILE A 363 -56.59 -12.89 -45.26
C ILE A 363 -57.85 -12.75 -46.10
N ASP A 364 -58.94 -13.32 -45.61
CA ASP A 364 -60.20 -13.43 -46.36
C ASP A 364 -61.45 -13.28 -45.48
N SER A 365 -62.62 -13.54 -46.06
CA SER A 365 -63.90 -13.44 -45.35
C SER A 365 -63.97 -14.26 -44.05
N GLY A 366 -63.15 -15.30 -43.88
CA GLY A 366 -63.00 -16.04 -42.62
C GLY A 366 -62.42 -15.17 -41.49
N ASP A 367 -61.37 -14.40 -41.77
CA ASP A 367 -60.76 -13.48 -40.81
C ASP A 367 -61.65 -12.26 -40.54
N ALA A 368 -62.40 -11.81 -41.55
CA ALA A 368 -63.41 -10.76 -41.38
C ALA A 368 -64.51 -11.21 -40.40
N GLY A 369 -64.94 -12.48 -40.48
CA GLY A 369 -65.88 -13.06 -39.53
C GLY A 369 -65.34 -13.07 -38.11
N ILE A 370 -64.08 -13.46 -37.93
CA ILE A 370 -63.40 -13.44 -36.62
C ILE A 370 -63.35 -12.02 -36.03
N THR A 371 -63.05 -11.03 -36.87
CA THR A 371 -63.01 -9.62 -36.45
C THR A 371 -64.38 -9.16 -35.92
N VAL A 372 -65.46 -9.47 -36.64
CA VAL A 372 -66.84 -9.15 -36.24
C VAL A 372 -67.26 -9.91 -34.98
N ASP A 373 -66.90 -11.19 -34.86
CA ASP A 373 -67.23 -11.99 -33.68
C ASP A 373 -66.45 -11.51 -32.44
N SER A 374 -65.22 -11.02 -32.62
CA SER A 374 -64.41 -10.39 -31.56
C SER A 374 -65.01 -9.06 -31.11
N GLU A 375 -65.45 -8.20 -32.04
CA GLU A 375 -66.15 -6.94 -31.72
C GLU A 375 -67.42 -7.20 -30.89
N ASN A 376 -68.14 -8.28 -31.20
CA ASN A 376 -69.36 -8.69 -30.49
C ASN A 376 -69.10 -9.54 -29.23
N PHE A 377 -67.85 -9.70 -28.80
CA PHE A 377 -67.42 -10.44 -27.62
C PHE A 377 -67.83 -11.93 -27.63
N PHE A 378 -67.95 -12.56 -28.80
CA PHE A 378 -68.17 -14.01 -28.91
C PHE A 378 -66.87 -14.80 -28.82
N ILE A 379 -65.77 -14.19 -29.26
CA ILE A 379 -64.41 -14.74 -29.21
C ILE A 379 -63.43 -13.65 -28.80
N SER A 380 -62.21 -14.05 -28.48
CA SER A 380 -61.09 -13.14 -28.23
C SER A 380 -59.95 -13.45 -29.19
N ILE A 381 -59.24 -12.43 -29.65
CA ILE A 381 -58.04 -12.61 -30.46
C ILE A 381 -56.84 -12.54 -29.52
N ASP A 382 -56.05 -13.62 -29.46
CA ASP A 382 -54.80 -13.63 -28.68
C ASP A 382 -53.76 -12.75 -29.38
N GLN A 383 -53.40 -11.66 -28.74
CA GLN A 383 -52.51 -10.65 -29.31
C GLN A 383 -51.05 -11.11 -29.43
N ILE A 384 -50.70 -12.28 -28.87
CA ILE A 384 -49.36 -12.88 -29.00
C ILE A 384 -49.32 -13.81 -30.23
N THR A 385 -50.35 -14.63 -30.43
CA THR A 385 -50.38 -15.64 -31.51
C THR A 385 -51.11 -15.17 -32.76
N GLY A 386 -51.99 -14.18 -32.63
CA GLY A 386 -52.91 -13.73 -33.66
C GLY A 386 -54.18 -14.56 -33.81
N LEU A 387 -54.29 -15.67 -33.07
CA LEU A 387 -55.36 -16.64 -33.28
C LEU A 387 -56.58 -16.35 -32.42
N ALA A 388 -57.75 -16.60 -32.99
CA ALA A 388 -59.03 -16.57 -32.30
C ALA A 388 -59.16 -17.68 -31.24
N ASN A 389 -59.63 -17.31 -30.05
CA ASN A 389 -59.95 -18.21 -28.95
C ASN A 389 -61.40 -18.01 -28.48
N PRO A 390 -62.12 -19.10 -28.12
CA PRO A 390 -63.43 -18.98 -27.46
C PRO A 390 -63.30 -18.22 -26.13
N ILE A 391 -64.27 -17.36 -25.82
CA ILE A 391 -64.36 -16.65 -24.53
C ILE A 391 -64.99 -17.53 -23.44
#